data_AF-A0A8E1SAM7-F1
#
_entry.id   AF-A0A8E1SAM7-F1
#
_cell.length_a   1.000
_cell.length_b   1.000
_cell.length_c   1.000
_cell.angle_alpha   90.00
_cell.angle_beta   90.00
_cell.angle_gamma   90.00
#
_symmetry.space_group_name_H-M   'P 1'
#
loop_
_entity.id
_entity.type
_entity.pdbx_description
1 polymer ?
#
loop_
_entity_poly.entity_id
_entity_poly.type
_entity_poly.pdbx_seq_one_letter_code
_entity_poly.pdbx_strand_id
1 'polypeptide(L)'
;MKGSRKHRRHVPLTREWLLPLPPVHARDISLKCHMALVALRGGHGNEALLMRLRTSVYLVFLALDDAVCADADIDLCVDAERALDAGVARAAQGGAWTLHDDECAVLEHVLAANDTCVTTLTRRRLAELWEHVCAFASSGQPALVAGAAEKIRMHAAESLAA
;
A
#
# COMPACT_ATOMS: atom_id res chain seq x y z
N MET A 1 -12.07 21.42 36.74
CA MET A 1 -11.42 22.00 35.54
C MET A 1 -11.94 21.26 34.31
N LYS A 2 -12.82 21.87 33.51
CA LYS A 2 -13.40 21.24 32.31
C LYS A 2 -12.51 21.58 31.11
N GLY A 3 -11.81 20.60 30.57
CA GLY A 3 -10.95 20.76 29.40
C GLY A 3 -11.78 21.02 28.14
N SER A 4 -11.67 22.20 27.58
CA SER A 4 -12.26 22.55 26.29
C SER A 4 -11.59 21.72 25.18
N ARG A 5 -12.32 20.76 24.61
CA ARG A 5 -11.93 20.10 23.35
C ARG A 5 -11.86 21.17 22.27
N LYS A 6 -10.64 21.56 21.88
CA LYS A 6 -10.41 22.45 20.74
C LYS A 6 -10.91 21.73 19.48
N HIS A 7 -12.07 22.14 18.96
CA HIS A 7 -12.45 21.79 17.60
C HIS A 7 -11.36 22.32 16.66
N ARG A 8 -10.55 21.42 16.10
CA ARG A 8 -9.71 21.74 14.94
C ARG A 8 -10.67 22.23 13.86
N ARG A 9 -10.63 23.54 13.59
CA ARG A 9 -11.34 24.14 12.45
C ARG A 9 -10.77 23.48 11.20
N HIS A 10 -11.53 22.57 10.59
CA HIS A 10 -11.15 21.98 9.31
C HIS A 10 -11.12 23.14 8.30
N VAL A 11 -9.94 23.43 7.76
CA VAL A 11 -9.82 24.38 6.64
C VAL A 11 -10.71 23.82 5.52
N PRO A 12 -11.61 24.62 4.92
CA PRO A 12 -12.48 24.15 3.86
C PRO A 12 -11.62 23.54 2.74
N LEU A 13 -11.89 22.29 2.39
CA LEU A 13 -11.22 21.61 1.29
C LEU A 13 -11.48 22.42 0.01
N THR A 14 -10.41 22.85 -0.65
CA THR A 14 -10.57 23.49 -1.97
C THR A 14 -11.08 22.45 -2.96
N ARG A 15 -11.75 22.90 -4.02
CA ARG A 15 -12.33 22.03 -5.07
C ARG A 15 -11.32 21.00 -5.61
N GLU A 16 -10.05 21.39 -5.67
CA GLU A 16 -8.95 20.54 -6.13
C GLU A 16 -8.73 19.28 -5.29
N TRP A 17 -8.98 19.34 -3.97
CA TRP A 17 -8.82 18.19 -3.07
C TRP A 17 -9.88 17.11 -3.26
N LEU A 18 -11.01 17.48 -3.87
CA LEU A 18 -12.11 16.56 -4.20
C LEU A 18 -11.92 15.91 -5.57
N LEU A 19 -10.94 16.35 -6.35
CA LEU A 19 -10.62 15.77 -7.65
C LEU A 19 -9.50 14.73 -7.49
N PRO A 20 -9.37 13.79 -8.45
CA PRO A 20 -8.20 12.93 -8.53
C PRO A 20 -6.90 13.71 -8.75
N LEU A 21 -5.78 12.99 -8.67
CA LEU A 21 -4.48 13.54 -9.06
C LEU A 21 -4.50 13.94 -10.54
N PRO A 22 -3.75 14.99 -10.94
CA PRO A 22 -3.48 15.24 -12.35
C PRO A 22 -2.84 13.99 -12.98
N PRO A 23 -3.21 13.60 -14.21
CA PRO A 23 -2.70 12.38 -14.83
C PRO A 23 -1.16 12.28 -14.88
N VAL A 24 -0.46 13.42 -14.99
CA VAL A 24 1.00 13.46 -14.97
C VAL A 24 1.59 13.03 -13.62
N HIS A 25 0.93 13.34 -12.49
CA HIS A 25 1.39 12.93 -11.16
C HIS A 25 1.09 11.46 -10.90
N ALA A 26 -0.11 10.99 -11.28
CA ALA A 26 -0.45 9.58 -11.19
C ALA A 26 0.52 8.71 -11.98
N ARG A 27 0.81 9.09 -13.24
CA ARG A 27 1.80 8.39 -14.09
C ARG A 27 3.20 8.38 -13.51
N ASP A 28 3.65 9.48 -12.90
CA ASP A 28 4.96 9.56 -12.27
C ASP A 28 5.07 8.60 -11.07
N ILE A 29 4.02 8.49 -10.25
CA ILE A 29 3.96 7.51 -9.14
C ILE A 29 4.01 6.08 -9.68
N SER A 30 3.11 5.75 -10.62
CA SER A 30 3.05 4.44 -11.26
C SER A 30 4.40 4.03 -11.85
N LEU A 31 5.02 4.92 -12.64
CA LEU A 31 6.31 4.66 -13.27
C LEU A 31 7.41 4.38 -12.23
N LYS A 32 7.47 5.15 -11.14
CA LYS A 32 8.46 4.93 -10.07
C LYS A 32 8.28 3.57 -9.39
N CYS A 33 7.05 3.10 -9.23
CA CYS A 33 6.77 1.79 -8.64
C CYS A 33 7.17 0.65 -9.60
N HIS A 34 6.75 0.71 -10.87
CA HIS A 34 7.11 -0.30 -11.86
C HIS A 34 8.62 -0.36 -12.12
N MET A 35 9.32 0.79 -12.15
CA MET A 35 10.78 0.82 -12.25
C MET A 35 11.47 0.19 -11.03
N ALA A 36 10.91 0.36 -9.82
CA ALA A 36 11.44 -0.30 -8.63
C ALA A 36 11.33 -1.83 -8.74
N LEU A 37 10.20 -2.34 -9.25
CA LEU A 37 10.01 -3.76 -9.49
C LEU A 37 11.00 -4.31 -10.51
N VAL A 38 11.17 -3.62 -11.65
CA VAL A 38 12.14 -4.03 -12.69
C VAL A 38 13.57 -4.04 -12.14
N ALA A 39 13.96 -3.06 -11.34
CA ALA A 39 15.28 -3.02 -10.73
C ALA A 39 15.51 -4.17 -9.74
N LEU A 40 14.52 -4.50 -8.91
CA LEU A 40 14.57 -5.64 -7.97
C LEU A 40 14.64 -6.98 -8.71
N ARG A 41 13.86 -7.14 -9.80
CA ARG A 41 13.91 -8.33 -10.67
C ARG A 41 15.28 -8.49 -11.33
N GLY A 42 15.90 -7.38 -11.73
CA GLY A 42 17.20 -7.36 -12.40
C GLY A 42 18.43 -7.45 -11.49
N GLY A 43 18.28 -7.66 -10.18
CA GLY A 43 19.44 -7.71 -9.28
C GLY A 43 19.99 -6.34 -8.85
N HIS A 44 19.35 -5.26 -9.25
CA HIS A 44 19.76 -3.87 -8.98
C HIS A 44 18.88 -3.20 -7.91
N GLY A 45 18.27 -4.01 -7.06
CA GLY A 45 17.42 -3.54 -5.97
C GLY A 45 18.21 -2.89 -4.84
N ASN A 46 17.48 -2.20 -3.97
CA ASN A 46 17.95 -1.74 -2.67
C ASN A 46 16.76 -1.60 -1.72
N GLU A 47 17.04 -1.32 -0.45
CA GLU A 47 16.03 -1.15 0.59
C GLU A 47 14.96 -0.12 0.22
N ALA A 48 15.36 1.02 -0.35
CA ALA A 48 14.43 2.08 -0.71
C ALA A 48 13.47 1.68 -1.84
N LEU A 49 13.95 0.88 -2.81
CA LEU A 49 13.10 0.34 -3.88
C LEU A 49 12.12 -0.70 -3.34
N LEU A 50 12.56 -1.59 -2.46
CA LEU A 50 11.67 -2.57 -1.82
C LEU A 50 10.62 -1.85 -0.95
N MET A 51 11.04 -0.83 -0.19
CA MET A 51 10.13 -0.03 0.62
C MET A 51 9.08 0.69 -0.25
N ARG A 52 9.44 1.17 -1.44
CA ARG A 52 8.46 1.74 -2.40
C ARG A 52 7.40 0.72 -2.83
N LEU A 53 7.79 -0.53 -3.08
CA LEU A 53 6.82 -1.57 -3.39
C LEU A 53 5.93 -1.88 -2.19
N ARG A 54 6.53 -1.96 -0.98
CA ARG A 54 5.80 -2.19 0.27
C ARG A 54 4.75 -1.10 0.54
N THR A 55 5.07 0.17 0.34
CA THR A 55 4.08 1.25 0.50
C THR A 55 2.96 1.17 -0.53
N SER A 56 3.23 0.65 -1.73
CA SER A 56 2.20 0.41 -2.75
C SER A 56 1.25 -0.71 -2.32
N VAL A 57 1.78 -1.82 -1.77
CA VAL A 57 0.97 -2.91 -1.19
C VAL A 57 0.06 -2.38 -0.08
N TYR A 58 0.60 -1.57 0.83
CA TYR A 58 -0.18 -0.99 1.93
C TYR A 58 -1.27 -0.04 1.44
N LEU A 59 -0.97 0.77 0.43
CA LEU A 59 -1.96 1.66 -0.17
C LEU A 59 -3.12 0.87 -0.77
N VAL A 60 -2.83 -0.19 -1.55
CA VAL A 60 -3.88 -1.03 -2.16
C VAL A 60 -4.72 -1.72 -1.10
N PHE A 61 -4.08 -2.31 -0.08
CA PHE A 61 -4.79 -2.96 1.02
C PHE A 61 -5.75 -2.00 1.74
N LEU A 62 -5.30 -0.78 2.04
CA LEU A 62 -6.12 0.24 2.70
C LEU A 62 -7.23 0.80 1.79
N ALA A 63 -7.09 0.68 0.47
CA ALA A 63 -8.06 1.14 -0.52
C ALA A 63 -9.09 0.07 -0.91
N LEU A 64 -9.01 -1.16 -0.36
CA LEU A 64 -9.97 -2.22 -0.66
C LEU A 64 -11.42 -1.81 -0.31
N ASP A 65 -11.61 -1.08 0.80
CA ASP A 65 -12.93 -0.57 1.21
C ASP A 65 -13.49 0.53 0.28
N ASP A 66 -12.63 1.17 -0.52
CA ASP A 66 -13.05 2.18 -1.50
C ASP A 66 -13.62 1.55 -2.78
N ALA A 67 -13.52 0.22 -2.94
CA ALA A 67 -14.04 -0.55 -4.08
C ALA A 67 -13.59 -0.01 -5.46
N VAL A 68 -12.41 0.61 -5.52
CA VAL A 68 -11.85 1.18 -6.76
C VAL A 68 -11.16 0.15 -7.66
N CYS A 69 -10.76 -0.99 -7.09
CA CYS A 69 -10.14 -2.10 -7.83
C CYS A 69 -10.95 -3.38 -7.62
N ALA A 70 -11.63 -3.87 -8.64
CA ALA A 70 -12.39 -5.12 -8.55
C ALA A 70 -11.49 -6.36 -8.48
N ASP A 71 -10.29 -6.28 -9.05
CA ASP A 71 -9.36 -7.41 -9.15
C ASP A 71 -8.37 -7.49 -7.98
N ALA A 72 -8.48 -6.58 -7.00
CA ALA A 72 -7.65 -6.60 -5.80
C ALA A 72 -8.46 -7.09 -4.61
N ASP A 73 -7.88 -8.03 -3.86
CA ASP A 73 -8.45 -8.53 -2.61
C ASP A 73 -7.41 -8.59 -1.50
N ILE A 74 -7.85 -9.03 -0.32
CA ILE A 74 -7.00 -9.16 0.86
C ILE A 74 -5.87 -10.16 0.62
N ASP A 75 -6.16 -11.29 -0.05
CA ASP A 75 -5.21 -12.38 -0.22
C ASP A 75 -4.07 -11.98 -1.17
N LEU A 76 -4.38 -11.26 -2.25
CA LEU A 76 -3.39 -10.64 -3.14
C LEU A 76 -2.42 -9.72 -2.37
N CYS A 77 -2.95 -8.88 -1.46
CA CYS A 77 -2.12 -7.98 -0.66
C CYS A 77 -1.23 -8.74 0.33
N VAL A 78 -1.75 -9.82 0.94
CA VAL A 78 -0.99 -10.70 1.84
C VAL A 78 0.13 -11.42 1.11
N ASP A 79 -0.14 -11.96 -0.09
CA ASP A 79 0.85 -12.66 -0.88
C ASP A 79 1.96 -11.72 -1.37
N ALA A 80 1.61 -10.50 -1.78
CA ALA A 80 2.57 -9.48 -2.14
C ALA A 80 3.44 -9.04 -0.95
N GLU A 81 2.86 -8.89 0.25
CA GLU A 81 3.63 -8.61 1.47
C GLU A 81 4.63 -9.73 1.77
N ARG A 82 4.19 -10.99 1.66
CA ARG A 82 5.04 -12.17 1.87
C ARG A 82 6.22 -12.20 0.90
N ALA A 83 5.99 -11.87 -0.37
CA ALA A 83 7.05 -11.76 -1.38
C ALA A 83 8.10 -10.69 -1.00
N LEU A 84 7.66 -9.54 -0.50
CA LEU A 84 8.56 -8.47 -0.05
C LEU A 84 9.33 -8.88 1.21
N ASP A 85 8.69 -9.55 2.16
CA ASP A 85 9.34 -10.06 3.37
C ASP A 85 10.39 -11.13 3.05
N ALA A 86 10.11 -12.02 2.08
CA ALA A 86 11.09 -12.97 1.55
C ALA A 86 12.29 -12.25 0.89
N GLY A 87 12.04 -11.18 0.14
CA GLY A 87 13.07 -10.32 -0.42
C GLY A 87 13.97 -9.68 0.63
N VAL A 88 13.40 -9.17 1.73
CA VAL A 88 14.15 -8.64 2.88
C VAL A 88 15.00 -9.74 3.53
N ALA A 89 14.44 -10.92 3.74
CA ALA A 89 15.17 -12.05 4.34
C ALA A 89 16.37 -12.48 3.46
N ARG A 90 16.20 -12.52 2.13
CA ARG A 90 17.31 -12.79 1.20
C ARG A 90 18.38 -11.70 1.24
N ALA A 91 17.99 -10.43 1.26
CA ALA A 91 18.93 -9.32 1.37
C ALA A 91 19.72 -9.37 2.68
N ALA A 92 19.09 -9.78 3.79
CA ALA A 92 19.78 -9.95 5.08
C ALA A 92 20.80 -11.10 5.07
N GLN A 93 20.55 -12.16 4.31
CA GLN A 93 21.44 -13.33 4.23
C GLN A 93 22.57 -13.18 3.21
N GLY A 94 22.27 -12.60 2.04
CA GLY A 94 23.18 -12.56 0.89
C GLY A 94 23.55 -11.16 0.40
N GLY A 95 23.03 -10.10 1.03
CA GLY A 95 23.25 -8.70 0.63
C GLY A 95 22.54 -8.28 -0.66
N ALA A 96 21.90 -9.21 -1.37
CA ALA A 96 21.26 -8.97 -2.64
C ALA A 96 19.75 -8.68 -2.47
N TRP A 97 19.33 -7.49 -2.89
CA TRP A 97 17.93 -7.08 -2.91
C TRP A 97 17.30 -7.54 -4.23
N THR A 98 16.68 -8.72 -4.22
CA THR A 98 16.13 -9.37 -5.41
C THR A 98 14.78 -10.00 -5.16
N LEU A 99 13.98 -10.10 -6.23
CA LEU A 99 12.71 -10.80 -6.27
C LEU A 99 12.74 -11.87 -7.37
N HIS A 100 12.11 -13.00 -7.10
CA HIS A 100 11.93 -14.06 -8.09
C HIS A 100 10.79 -13.73 -9.06
N ASP A 101 10.72 -14.44 -10.19
CA ASP A 101 9.73 -14.15 -11.23
C ASP A 101 8.28 -14.36 -10.77
N ASP A 102 8.02 -15.34 -9.90
CA ASP A 102 6.71 -15.59 -9.29
C ASP A 102 6.30 -14.49 -8.31
N GLU A 103 7.23 -14.05 -7.47
CA GLU A 103 7.06 -12.89 -6.58
C GLU A 103 6.81 -11.60 -7.36
N CYS A 104 7.53 -11.41 -8.47
CA CYS A 104 7.31 -10.28 -9.38
C CYS A 104 5.91 -10.33 -9.99
N ALA A 105 5.44 -11.49 -10.44
CA ALA A 105 4.10 -11.62 -11.02
C ALA A 105 3.00 -11.21 -10.04
N VAL A 106 3.10 -11.58 -8.76
CA VAL A 106 2.16 -11.14 -7.72
C VAL A 106 2.22 -9.61 -7.54
N LEU A 107 3.42 -9.05 -7.49
CA LEU A 107 3.61 -7.60 -7.34
C LEU A 107 3.11 -6.82 -8.56
N GLU A 108 3.21 -7.34 -9.78
CA GLU A 108 2.65 -6.72 -10.99
C GLU A 108 1.13 -6.51 -10.87
N HIS A 109 0.40 -7.49 -10.32
CA HIS A 109 -1.04 -7.37 -10.08
C HIS A 109 -1.36 -6.30 -9.03
N VAL A 110 -0.61 -6.26 -7.93
CA VAL A 110 -0.77 -5.19 -6.93
C VAL A 110 -0.42 -3.82 -7.50
N LEU A 111 0.60 -3.71 -8.34
CA LEU A 111 0.96 -2.43 -8.95
C LEU A 111 -0.10 -1.93 -9.93
N ALA A 112 -0.77 -2.82 -10.66
CA ALA A 112 -1.93 -2.45 -11.49
C ALA A 112 -3.10 -1.92 -10.64
N ALA A 113 -3.35 -2.52 -9.47
CA ALA A 113 -4.34 -2.01 -8.51
C ALA A 113 -3.91 -0.66 -7.91
N ASN A 114 -2.63 -0.49 -7.59
CA ASN A 114 -2.06 0.78 -7.14
C ASN A 114 -2.27 1.88 -8.17
N ASP A 115 -2.03 1.59 -9.46
CA ASP A 115 -2.22 2.53 -10.56
C ASP A 115 -3.68 3.00 -10.67
N THR A 116 -4.62 2.07 -10.48
CA THR A 116 -6.05 2.38 -10.41
C THR A 116 -6.38 3.25 -9.19
N CYS A 117 -5.81 2.94 -8.02
CA CYS A 117 -5.99 3.74 -6.81
C CYS A 117 -5.53 5.19 -7.01
N VAL A 118 -4.31 5.41 -7.51
CA VAL A 118 -3.73 6.77 -7.66
C VAL A 118 -4.38 7.59 -8.77
N THR A 119 -5.02 6.94 -9.74
CA THR A 119 -5.74 7.61 -10.84
C THR A 119 -7.20 7.92 -10.49
N THR A 120 -7.80 7.14 -9.59
CA THR A 120 -9.26 7.20 -9.31
C THR A 120 -9.57 7.90 -8.00
N LEU A 121 -8.79 7.66 -6.94
CA LEU A 121 -9.05 8.24 -5.63
C LEU A 121 -8.86 9.76 -5.66
N THR A 122 -9.71 10.45 -4.90
CA THR A 122 -9.56 11.90 -4.68
C THR A 122 -8.25 12.19 -3.95
N ARG A 123 -7.64 13.36 -4.18
CA ARG A 123 -6.41 13.77 -3.47
C ARG A 123 -6.55 13.71 -1.96
N ARG A 124 -7.73 14.09 -1.45
CA ARG A 124 -8.05 13.98 -0.03
C ARG A 124 -7.97 12.54 0.44
N ARG A 125 -8.67 11.62 -0.23
CA ARG A 125 -8.70 10.21 0.18
C ARG A 125 -7.31 9.60 0.11
N LEU A 126 -6.57 9.87 -0.96
CA LEU A 126 -5.19 9.42 -1.09
C LEU A 126 -4.30 9.95 0.04
N ALA A 127 -4.45 11.22 0.45
CA ALA A 127 -3.71 11.78 1.58
C ALA A 127 -4.08 11.10 2.91
N GLU A 128 -5.37 10.84 3.15
CA GLU A 128 -5.84 10.09 4.34
C GLU A 128 -5.23 8.68 4.39
N LEU A 129 -5.24 7.95 3.27
CA LEU A 129 -4.61 6.63 3.20
C LEU A 129 -3.09 6.71 3.41
N TRP A 130 -2.44 7.74 2.86
CA TRP A 130 -0.99 7.91 2.96
C TRP A 130 -0.52 8.16 4.40
N GLU A 131 -1.33 8.79 5.26
CA GLU A 131 -1.04 8.93 6.69
C GLU A 131 -0.90 7.55 7.35
N HIS A 132 -1.79 6.62 7.03
CA HIS A 132 -1.73 5.24 7.52
C HIS A 132 -0.56 4.44 6.91
N VAL A 133 -0.28 4.63 5.61
CA VAL A 133 0.90 4.03 4.96
C VAL A 133 2.19 4.46 5.67
N CYS A 134 2.32 5.75 6.00
CA CYS A 134 3.49 6.25 6.75
C CYS A 134 3.60 5.62 8.14
N ALA A 135 2.46 5.45 8.83
CA ALA A 135 2.43 4.80 10.13
C ALA A 135 2.88 3.32 10.05
N PHE A 136 2.41 2.58 9.04
CA PHE A 136 2.85 1.20 8.81
C PHE A 136 4.32 1.10 8.42
N ALA A 137 4.80 1.96 7.53
CA ALA A 137 6.20 1.98 7.13
C ALA A 137 7.13 2.26 8.33
N SER A 138 6.67 3.07 9.30
CA SER A 138 7.43 3.42 10.50
C SER A 138 7.41 2.33 11.58
N SER A 139 6.46 1.40 11.57
CA SER A 139 6.37 0.36 12.60
C SER A 139 7.43 -0.73 12.44
N GLY A 140 7.97 -0.92 11.21
CA GLY A 140 9.01 -1.89 10.90
C GLY A 140 8.61 -3.35 11.13
N GLN A 141 7.32 -3.63 11.33
CA GLN A 141 6.83 -4.98 11.60
C GLN A 141 6.65 -5.74 10.27
N PRO A 142 7.14 -7.01 10.18
CA PRO A 142 6.81 -7.88 9.07
C PRO A 142 5.35 -8.38 9.19
N ALA A 143 4.79 -8.88 8.09
CA ALA A 143 3.46 -9.48 8.05
C ALA A 143 2.30 -8.60 8.61
N LEU A 144 2.37 -7.28 8.41
CA LEU A 144 1.38 -6.33 8.91
C LEU A 144 0.02 -6.50 8.22
N VAL A 145 0.02 -6.63 6.90
CA VAL A 145 -1.19 -6.87 6.10
C VAL A 145 -1.78 -8.22 6.48
N ALA A 146 -0.96 -9.26 6.62
CA ALA A 146 -1.43 -10.56 7.09
C ALA A 146 -2.08 -10.49 8.48
N GLY A 147 -1.47 -9.78 9.43
CA GLY A 147 -2.02 -9.59 10.77
C GLY A 147 -3.30 -8.76 10.78
N ALA A 148 -3.42 -7.76 9.92
CA ALA A 148 -4.63 -6.96 9.76
C ALA A 148 -5.76 -7.77 9.11
N ALA A 149 -5.45 -8.53 8.06
CA ALA A 149 -6.36 -9.43 7.36
C ALA A 149 -6.99 -10.44 8.32
N GLU A 150 -6.19 -11.03 9.21
CA GLU A 150 -6.69 -11.99 10.19
C GLU A 150 -7.72 -11.36 11.15
N LYS A 151 -7.44 -10.15 11.65
CA LYS A 151 -8.39 -9.42 12.49
C LYS A 151 -9.69 -9.10 11.75
N ILE A 152 -9.60 -8.71 10.48
CA ILE A 152 -10.78 -8.43 9.64
C ILE A 152 -11.63 -9.71 9.50
N ARG A 153 -11.00 -10.85 9.19
CA ARG A 153 -11.70 -12.13 9.06
C ARG A 153 -12.35 -12.57 10.37
N MET A 154 -11.67 -12.39 11.50
CA MET A 154 -12.22 -12.69 12.83
C MET A 154 -13.47 -11.85 13.12
N HIS A 155 -13.40 -10.54 12.92
CA HIS A 155 -14.55 -9.65 13.15
C HIS A 155 -15.73 -9.94 12.20
N ALA A 156 -15.45 -10.31 10.95
CA ALA A 156 -16.49 -10.74 10.03
C ALA A 156 -17.18 -12.03 10.54
N ALA A 157 -16.41 -13.02 11.00
CA ALA A 157 -16.95 -14.26 11.54
C ALA A 157 -17.79 -14.03 12.81
N GLU A 158 -17.35 -13.14 13.71
CA GLU A 158 -18.11 -12.73 14.90
C GLU A 158 -19.44 -12.06 14.53
N SER A 159 -19.46 -11.18 13.52
CA SER A 159 -20.67 -10.51 13.06
C SER A 159 -21.68 -11.44 12.36
N LEU A 160 -21.23 -12.56 11.80
CA LEU A 160 -22.08 -13.57 11.16
C LEU A 160 -22.71 -14.55 12.17
N ALA A 161 -22.11 -14.67 13.36
CA ALA A 161 -22.57 -15.57 14.43
C ALA A 161 -23.55 -14.91 15.43
N ALA A 162 -23.76 -13.59 15.32
CA ALA A 162 -24.64 -12.78 16.18
C ALA A 162 -26.00 -12.49 15.50
#